data_AF-A0A7V5NVL8-F1
#
_entry.id   AF-A0A7V5NVL8-F1
#
_cell.length_a   1.000
_cell.length_b   1.000
_cell.length_c   1.000
_cell.angle_alpha   90.00
_cell.angle_beta   90.00
_cell.angle_gamma   90.00
#
_symmetry.space_group_name_H-M   'P 1'
#
loop_
_entity.id
_entity.type
_entity.pdbx_description
1 polymer ?
#
loop_
_entity_poly.entity_id
_entity_poly.type
_entity_poly.pdbx_seq_one_letter_code
_entity_poly.pdbx_strand_id
1 'polypeptide(L)'
;MKKAFFMIIILITALMGNVLAQSQTSSNIYIDEQYDTWSAPEPMRQLEKEGIDDQLGMGRIFVPAMSDPSLEPEYMIYQNGQLVRGRCPVGQSIFMDPGSYTLEIGSALLKDQKVKVDVTLKAGQTRIIEPNWGGLIVKIIDQNRNYLREAYEIYQIDDYKNSIGMKYSADENQPGEKQETWLLKPGVYKIIKYKESPKTFTNFTTIRVMEDMLEEITIVMESTTKNFIGAGLLPEMKESDQIHAWRYYTSIKGSFLLSSDNSANKDKSVTNITLSSKLDNEVKYDAFPHYFSTRQNLNIGFTKEQDKDFRIYSNSLHLQPTYIFYFIKSFGVYGRFRLNSNVFPTMFYFDSDQPAIYKINAEGDTVDVILGDDKVQITPMLFPISLEEGLGLNLTIFNTNTSNLYIKTGLGFSQTLNSNVYEQDATQTNVFRELESVNLSGFEGNVGGDLRISNSINYVFEFYTLYPFEKSRKQVFRLDNTLSFRISSYVSLDYTLTVKQDETKTWTQVDHNLSLDLTIISF
;
A
#
# COMPACT_ATOMS: atom_id res chain seq x y z
N MET A 1 1.29 2.61 39.47
CA MET A 1 1.28 2.01 38.13
C MET A 1 -0.04 1.36 37.71
N LYS A 2 -0.66 0.45 38.48
CA LYS A 2 -1.93 -0.23 38.07
C LYS A 2 -3.13 0.70 37.76
N LYS A 3 -3.27 1.84 38.45
CA LYS A 3 -4.38 2.80 38.23
C LYS A 3 -4.18 3.73 37.03
N ALA A 4 -2.94 4.11 36.71
CA ALA A 4 -2.63 4.93 35.53
C ALA A 4 -2.79 4.14 34.22
N PHE A 5 -2.48 2.83 34.26
CA PHE A 5 -2.64 1.89 33.15
C PHE A 5 -4.11 1.73 32.71
N PHE A 6 -5.05 1.63 33.65
CA PHE A 6 -6.49 1.52 33.33
C PHE A 6 -7.09 2.84 32.83
N MET A 7 -6.57 3.98 33.28
CA MET A 7 -7.11 5.30 32.94
C MET A 7 -6.76 5.72 31.51
N ILE A 8 -5.56 5.36 31.01
CA ILE A 8 -5.13 5.67 29.63
C ILE A 8 -5.89 4.80 28.60
N ILE A 9 -6.13 3.52 28.91
CA ILE A 9 -6.91 2.61 28.05
C ILE A 9 -8.37 3.09 27.93
N ILE A 10 -8.97 3.56 29.04
CA ILE A 10 -10.33 4.11 29.05
C ILE A 10 -10.40 5.47 28.32
N LEU A 11 -9.38 6.32 28.41
CA LEU A 11 -9.38 7.61 27.71
C LEU A 11 -9.28 7.46 26.19
N ILE A 12 -8.51 6.47 25.71
CA ILE A 12 -8.37 6.18 24.27
C ILE A 12 -9.64 5.53 23.71
N THR A 13 -10.31 4.66 24.47
CA THR A 13 -11.61 4.08 24.05
C THR A 13 -12.75 5.10 24.10
N ALA A 14 -12.76 6.03 25.07
CA ALA A 14 -13.81 7.06 25.18
C ALA A 14 -13.72 8.15 24.10
N LEU A 15 -12.52 8.50 23.63
CA LEU A 15 -12.33 9.44 22.52
C LEU A 15 -12.73 8.85 21.16
N MET A 16 -12.72 7.53 20.99
CA MET A 16 -13.12 6.85 19.74
C MET A 16 -14.59 6.39 19.73
N GLY A 17 -15.18 6.10 20.90
CA GLY A 17 -16.58 5.67 20.99
C GLY A 17 -17.61 6.69 20.52
N ASN A 18 -17.31 8.00 20.63
CA ASN A 18 -18.23 9.06 20.22
C ASN A 18 -18.29 9.30 18.70
N VAL A 19 -17.29 8.83 17.93
CA VAL A 19 -17.32 8.90 16.47
C VAL A 19 -18.18 7.77 15.87
N LEU A 20 -18.33 6.66 16.58
CA LEU A 20 -19.07 5.47 16.12
C LEU A 20 -20.60 5.59 16.19
N ALA A 21 -21.15 6.63 16.83
CA ALA A 21 -22.59 6.71 17.13
C ALA A 21 -23.43 7.55 16.13
N GLN A 22 -22.84 8.11 15.07
CA GLN A 22 -23.53 9.12 14.24
C GLN A 22 -23.69 8.85 12.74
N SER A 23 -23.49 7.62 12.24
CA SER A 23 -23.58 7.35 10.79
C SER A 23 -24.55 6.25 10.36
N GLN A 24 -25.73 6.15 10.99
CA GLN A 24 -26.81 5.28 10.48
C GLN A 24 -28.12 6.06 10.32
N THR A 25 -28.20 6.79 9.20
CA THR A 25 -29.48 7.12 8.56
C THR A 25 -29.25 7.09 7.06
N SER A 26 -29.46 5.93 6.44
CA SER A 26 -29.53 5.79 4.99
C SER A 26 -30.97 6.01 4.54
N SER A 27 -31.18 7.06 3.73
CA SER A 27 -32.39 7.30 2.97
C SER A 27 -32.47 6.33 1.79
N ASN A 28 -33.57 5.59 1.66
CA ASN A 28 -33.85 4.71 0.54
C ASN A 28 -33.89 5.49 -0.79
N ILE A 29 -32.98 5.15 -1.71
CA ILE A 29 -33.07 5.49 -3.13
C ILE A 29 -33.18 4.13 -3.86
N TYR A 30 -34.15 4.00 -4.75
CA TYR A 30 -34.32 2.83 -5.61
C TYR A 30 -33.05 2.61 -6.43
N ILE A 31 -32.39 1.47 -6.26
CA ILE A 31 -31.25 1.03 -7.06
C ILE A 31 -31.79 -0.01 -8.06
N ASP A 32 -31.45 0.15 -9.33
CA ASP A 32 -31.69 -0.85 -10.36
C ASP A 32 -30.67 -1.99 -10.17
N GLU A 33 -31.14 -3.21 -9.88
CA GLU A 33 -30.31 -4.37 -9.47
C GLU A 33 -29.19 -4.72 -10.49
N GLN A 34 -29.28 -4.20 -11.72
CA GLN A 34 -28.34 -4.45 -12.80
C GLN A 34 -26.94 -3.85 -12.57
N TYR A 35 -26.82 -2.72 -11.84
CA TYR A 35 -25.55 -2.01 -11.66
C TYR A 35 -25.01 -2.07 -10.22
N ASP A 36 -25.55 -2.95 -9.38
CA ASP A 36 -25.23 -3.08 -7.95
C ASP A 36 -23.77 -3.42 -7.64
N THR A 37 -23.01 -3.89 -8.63
CA THR A 37 -21.59 -4.22 -8.44
C THR A 37 -20.66 -3.05 -8.76
N TRP A 38 -21.15 -2.03 -9.46
CA TRP A 38 -20.33 -0.92 -9.94
C TRP A 38 -20.05 0.07 -8.82
N SER A 39 -18.81 0.56 -8.75
CA SER A 39 -18.49 1.69 -7.88
C SER A 39 -18.81 3.04 -8.53
N ALA A 40 -18.97 3.07 -9.86
CA ALA A 40 -19.51 4.20 -10.60
C ALA A 40 -21.05 4.22 -10.59
N PRO A 41 -21.69 5.41 -10.71
CA PRO A 41 -23.13 5.48 -10.93
C PRO A 41 -23.57 4.75 -12.21
N GLU A 42 -24.85 4.41 -12.36
CA GLU A 42 -25.39 3.85 -13.60
C GLU A 42 -25.11 4.74 -14.84
N PRO A 43 -25.05 4.17 -16.06
CA PRO A 43 -24.66 4.89 -17.28
C PRO A 43 -25.43 6.19 -17.54
N MET A 44 -26.75 6.19 -17.33
CA MET A 44 -27.59 7.38 -17.53
C MET A 44 -27.22 8.50 -16.56
N ARG A 45 -26.99 8.17 -15.30
CA ARG A 45 -26.59 9.14 -14.28
C ARG A 45 -25.18 9.69 -14.51
N GLN A 46 -24.27 8.88 -15.06
CA GLN A 46 -22.97 9.37 -15.50
C GLN A 46 -23.12 10.39 -16.65
N LEU A 47 -23.95 10.08 -17.64
CA LEU A 47 -24.22 10.94 -18.79
C LEU A 47 -24.87 12.28 -18.38
N GLU A 48 -25.82 12.25 -17.44
CA GLU A 48 -26.45 13.45 -16.89
C GLU A 48 -25.44 14.32 -16.11
N LYS A 49 -24.56 13.68 -15.33
CA LYS A 49 -23.52 14.36 -14.56
C LYS A 49 -22.46 15.02 -15.44
N GLU A 50 -22.20 14.46 -16.63
CA GLU A 50 -21.27 15.04 -17.60
C GLU A 50 -21.76 16.43 -18.06
N GLY A 51 -23.07 16.61 -18.27
CA GLY A 51 -23.66 17.93 -18.54
C GLY A 51 -23.18 18.61 -19.83
N ILE A 52 -22.62 17.85 -20.77
CA ILE A 52 -22.16 18.36 -22.07
C ILE A 52 -23.31 18.35 -23.08
N ASP A 53 -23.52 19.50 -23.73
CA ASP A 53 -24.50 19.70 -24.81
C ASP A 53 -24.14 18.93 -26.09
N ASP A 54 -25.16 18.51 -26.83
CA ASP A 54 -24.98 17.80 -28.10
C ASP A 54 -24.42 18.72 -29.19
N GLN A 55 -23.50 18.20 -30.00
CA GLN A 55 -22.88 18.93 -31.11
C GLN A 55 -23.70 18.78 -32.40
N LEU A 56 -24.06 19.91 -33.02
CA LEU A 56 -24.90 19.94 -34.22
C LEU A 56 -24.29 19.11 -35.36
N GLY A 57 -25.06 18.18 -35.90
CA GLY A 57 -24.66 17.33 -37.02
C GLY A 57 -23.85 16.08 -36.64
N MET A 58 -23.44 15.95 -35.37
CA MET A 58 -22.65 14.83 -34.87
C MET A 58 -23.52 13.80 -34.12
N GLY A 59 -23.04 12.56 -34.04
CA GLY A 59 -23.52 11.55 -33.10
C GLY A 59 -22.64 11.51 -31.86
N ARG A 60 -23.19 10.99 -30.76
CA ARG A 60 -22.52 10.89 -29.45
C ARG A 60 -22.37 9.44 -29.06
N ILE A 61 -21.14 8.98 -28.81
CA ILE A 61 -20.84 7.69 -28.20
C ILE A 61 -20.56 7.92 -26.72
N PHE A 62 -21.21 7.16 -25.86
CA PHE A 62 -20.92 7.12 -24.44
C PHE A 62 -20.57 5.69 -24.01
N VAL A 63 -19.33 5.47 -23.61
CA VAL A 63 -18.89 4.20 -23.00
C VAL A 63 -18.91 4.40 -21.49
N PRO A 64 -19.78 3.71 -20.73
CA PRO A 64 -19.86 3.89 -19.29
C PRO A 64 -18.59 3.36 -18.59
N ALA A 65 -18.25 3.95 -17.45
CA ALA A 65 -17.26 3.41 -16.54
C ALA A 65 -17.93 2.52 -15.48
N MET A 66 -17.31 1.42 -15.07
CA MET A 66 -17.77 0.58 -13.95
C MET A 66 -17.26 1.07 -12.59
N SER A 67 -16.17 1.82 -12.61
CA SER A 67 -15.40 2.34 -11.48
C SER A 67 -14.95 3.78 -11.74
N ASP A 68 -13.91 4.29 -11.06
CA ASP A 68 -13.38 5.63 -11.39
C ASP A 68 -12.89 5.64 -12.85
N PRO A 69 -13.44 6.50 -13.74
CA PRO A 69 -13.07 6.54 -15.14
C PRO A 69 -11.57 6.75 -15.41
N SER A 70 -10.85 7.35 -14.46
CA SER A 70 -9.40 7.56 -14.58
C SER A 70 -8.55 6.32 -14.26
N LEU A 71 -9.18 5.28 -13.68
CA LEU A 71 -8.55 4.00 -13.31
C LEU A 71 -8.92 2.87 -14.28
N GLU A 72 -9.78 3.15 -15.26
CA GLU A 72 -10.14 2.24 -16.32
C GLU A 72 -9.31 2.46 -17.59
N PRO A 73 -9.08 1.40 -18.39
CA PRO A 73 -8.35 1.51 -19.65
C PRO A 73 -9.14 2.37 -20.66
N GLU A 74 -8.42 3.26 -21.34
CA GLU A 74 -8.96 3.99 -22.49
C GLU A 74 -9.32 3.04 -23.65
N TYR A 75 -10.33 3.40 -24.44
CA TYR A 75 -10.74 2.65 -25.62
C TYR A 75 -10.31 3.34 -26.93
N MET A 76 -10.38 2.58 -28.03
CA MET A 76 -10.01 3.06 -29.37
C MET A 76 -11.20 2.92 -30.32
N ILE A 77 -11.34 3.86 -31.26
CA ILE A 77 -12.42 3.89 -32.25
C ILE A 77 -11.81 3.72 -33.64
N TYR A 78 -12.35 2.74 -34.37
CA TYR A 78 -11.97 2.41 -35.73
C TYR A 78 -13.12 2.65 -36.70
N GLN A 79 -12.78 3.02 -37.93
CA GLN A 79 -13.70 3.07 -39.07
C GLN A 79 -13.03 2.36 -40.25
N ASN A 80 -13.70 1.38 -40.84
CA ASN A 80 -13.15 0.58 -41.95
C ASN A 80 -11.74 -0.01 -41.65
N GLY A 81 -11.49 -0.39 -40.39
CA GLY A 81 -10.21 -0.92 -39.92
C GLY A 81 -9.11 0.12 -39.66
N GLN A 82 -9.35 1.40 -39.94
CA GLN A 82 -8.42 2.49 -39.64
C GLN A 82 -8.75 3.15 -38.30
N LEU A 83 -7.73 3.46 -37.49
CA LEU A 83 -7.90 4.17 -36.23
C LEU A 83 -8.32 5.62 -36.53
N VAL A 84 -9.54 5.98 -36.16
CA VAL A 84 -10.05 7.35 -36.30
C VAL A 84 -9.88 8.16 -35.02
N ARG A 85 -9.91 7.49 -33.86
CA ARG A 85 -9.66 8.12 -32.56
C ARG A 85 -9.04 7.14 -31.58
N GLY A 86 -7.89 7.51 -31.03
CA GLY A 86 -7.21 6.73 -29.98
C GLY A 86 -7.39 7.38 -28.60
N ARG A 87 -7.18 6.60 -27.54
CA ARG A 87 -7.14 7.08 -26.15
C ARG A 87 -8.43 7.79 -25.72
N CYS A 88 -9.58 7.17 -26.01
CA CYS A 88 -10.87 7.70 -25.60
C CYS A 88 -11.13 7.29 -24.13
N PRO A 89 -11.39 8.24 -23.21
CA PRO A 89 -11.73 7.92 -21.83
C PRO A 89 -13.12 7.28 -21.74
N VAL A 90 -13.28 6.32 -20.81
CA VAL A 90 -14.61 5.84 -20.39
C VAL A 90 -15.29 6.88 -19.50
N GLY A 91 -16.60 6.73 -19.28
CA GLY A 91 -17.40 7.64 -18.46
C GLY A 91 -17.50 9.07 -19.02
N GLN A 92 -17.10 9.28 -20.28
CA GLN A 92 -17.15 10.55 -20.99
C GLN A 92 -17.62 10.33 -22.43
N SER A 93 -18.27 11.34 -22.99
CA SER A 93 -18.83 11.31 -24.33
C SER A 93 -17.83 11.69 -25.40
N ILE A 94 -17.86 10.94 -26.49
CA ILE A 94 -17.08 11.21 -27.69
C ILE A 94 -18.03 11.53 -28.84
N PHE A 95 -17.90 12.75 -29.37
CA PHE A 95 -18.64 13.19 -30.55
C PHE A 95 -17.92 12.74 -31.82
N MET A 96 -18.67 12.16 -32.74
CA MET A 96 -18.20 11.63 -34.01
C MET A 96 -19.19 11.96 -35.13
N ASP A 97 -18.72 12.01 -36.37
CA ASP A 97 -19.61 12.12 -37.52
C ASP A 97 -20.55 10.90 -37.62
N PRO A 98 -21.74 11.04 -38.25
CA PRO A 98 -22.61 9.91 -38.52
C PRO A 98 -21.90 8.84 -39.37
N GLY A 99 -22.00 7.57 -38.98
CA GLY A 99 -21.29 6.49 -39.64
C GLY A 99 -21.26 5.20 -38.81
N SER A 100 -20.63 4.16 -39.37
CA SER A 100 -20.39 2.90 -38.68
C SER A 100 -18.95 2.83 -38.17
N TYR A 101 -18.80 2.45 -36.90
CA TYR A 101 -17.56 2.41 -36.16
C TYR A 101 -17.42 1.10 -35.39
N THR A 102 -16.19 0.69 -35.13
CA THR A 102 -15.85 -0.41 -34.23
C THR A 102 -15.05 0.13 -33.06
N LEU A 103 -15.52 -0.14 -31.85
CA LEU A 103 -14.85 0.23 -30.60
C LEU A 103 -14.01 -0.96 -30.14
N GLU A 104 -12.74 -0.75 -29.81
CA GLU A 104 -11.90 -1.73 -29.13
C GLU A 104 -11.72 -1.31 -27.66
N ILE A 105 -12.31 -2.09 -26.75
CA ILE A 105 -12.39 -1.83 -25.30
C ILE A 105 -11.65 -2.97 -24.56
N GLY A 106 -10.88 -2.65 -23.53
CA GLY A 106 -10.26 -3.66 -22.66
C GLY A 106 -8.81 -3.39 -22.28
N SER A 107 -8.41 -3.98 -21.15
CA SER A 107 -7.06 -3.85 -20.57
C SER A 107 -6.01 -4.75 -21.23
N ALA A 108 -6.43 -5.72 -22.04
CA ALA A 108 -5.53 -6.62 -22.74
C ALA A 108 -4.66 -5.84 -23.74
N LEU A 109 -3.37 -6.20 -23.87
CA LEU A 109 -2.49 -5.54 -24.84
C LEU A 109 -2.67 -6.08 -26.26
N LEU A 110 -3.11 -7.34 -26.41
CA LEU A 110 -3.39 -7.94 -27.72
C LEU A 110 -4.82 -7.64 -28.18
N LYS A 111 -4.99 -7.30 -29.47
CA LYS A 111 -6.27 -6.84 -30.04
C LYS A 111 -7.37 -7.90 -30.08
N ASP A 112 -7.00 -9.16 -30.22
CA ASP A 112 -7.91 -10.31 -30.23
C ASP A 112 -8.46 -10.63 -28.83
N GLN A 113 -7.74 -10.24 -27.78
CA GLN A 113 -8.17 -10.34 -26.39
C GLN A 113 -9.05 -9.16 -25.95
N LYS A 114 -9.05 -8.05 -26.69
CA LYS A 114 -9.96 -6.91 -26.46
C LYS A 114 -11.38 -7.18 -26.93
N VAL A 115 -12.33 -6.52 -26.28
CA VAL A 115 -13.75 -6.51 -26.61
C VAL A 115 -13.97 -5.60 -27.81
N LYS A 116 -14.79 -6.06 -28.77
CA LYS A 116 -15.11 -5.31 -29.98
C LYS A 116 -16.61 -5.06 -30.04
N VAL A 117 -16.98 -3.80 -30.20
CA VAL A 117 -18.39 -3.38 -30.30
C VAL A 117 -18.59 -2.59 -31.59
N ASP A 118 -19.47 -3.06 -32.45
CA ASP A 118 -19.85 -2.35 -33.66
C ASP A 118 -21.02 -1.40 -33.38
N VAL A 119 -20.87 -0.15 -33.78
CA VAL A 119 -21.81 0.93 -33.49
C VAL A 119 -22.12 1.69 -34.77
N THR A 120 -23.40 1.95 -35.01
CA THR A 120 -23.83 2.86 -36.07
C THR A 120 -24.42 4.12 -35.43
N LEU A 121 -23.84 5.27 -35.78
CA LEU A 121 -24.23 6.59 -35.29
C LEU A 121 -25.04 7.34 -36.33
N LYS A 122 -26.08 8.05 -35.87
CA LYS A 122 -26.82 9.05 -36.63
C LYS A 122 -26.59 10.44 -36.03
N ALA A 123 -26.80 11.47 -36.83
CA ALA A 123 -26.73 12.86 -36.35
C ALA A 123 -27.78 13.09 -35.25
N GLY A 124 -27.36 13.72 -34.15
CA GLY A 124 -28.20 13.99 -32.97
C GLY A 124 -28.55 12.75 -32.14
N GLN A 125 -27.96 11.58 -32.42
CA GLN A 125 -28.19 10.37 -31.65
C GLN A 125 -27.12 10.19 -30.58
N THR A 126 -27.55 9.96 -29.34
CA THR A 126 -26.70 9.44 -28.27
C THR A 126 -26.79 7.93 -28.22
N ARG A 127 -25.63 7.27 -28.33
CA ARG A 127 -25.49 5.82 -28.18
C ARG A 127 -24.69 5.52 -26.93
N ILE A 128 -25.39 5.06 -25.90
CA ILE A 128 -24.79 4.44 -24.73
C ILE A 128 -24.40 3.01 -25.11
N ILE A 129 -23.15 2.65 -24.84
CA ILE A 129 -22.64 1.31 -25.09
C ILE A 129 -22.98 0.42 -23.91
N GLU A 130 -23.77 -0.62 -24.17
CA GLU A 130 -24.08 -1.66 -23.19
C GLU A 130 -22.81 -2.49 -22.92
N PRO A 131 -22.38 -2.62 -21.66
CA PRO A 131 -21.18 -3.36 -21.33
C PRO A 131 -21.34 -4.86 -21.57
N ASN A 132 -20.70 -5.34 -22.64
CA ASN A 132 -20.53 -6.78 -22.89
C ASN A 132 -19.18 -7.32 -22.35
N TRP A 133 -18.63 -6.61 -21.36
CA TRP A 133 -17.39 -6.89 -20.67
C TRP A 133 -17.64 -6.90 -19.17
N GLY A 134 -16.66 -7.37 -18.39
CA GLY A 134 -16.66 -7.27 -16.94
C GLY A 134 -15.47 -6.48 -16.43
N GLY A 135 -15.63 -5.89 -15.25
CA GLY A 135 -14.59 -5.21 -14.50
C GLY A 135 -13.94 -6.17 -13.51
N LEU A 136 -12.62 -6.03 -13.29
CA LEU A 136 -11.91 -6.76 -12.24
C LEU A 136 -10.93 -5.82 -11.53
N ILE A 137 -11.07 -5.70 -10.22
CA ILE A 137 -10.11 -5.02 -9.34
C ILE A 137 -9.36 -6.08 -8.53
N VAL A 138 -8.02 -6.03 -8.58
CA VAL A 138 -7.15 -6.95 -7.84
C VAL A 138 -6.41 -6.18 -6.75
N LYS A 139 -6.71 -6.49 -5.49
CA LYS A 139 -6.02 -5.97 -4.32
C LYS A 139 -5.02 -7.00 -3.81
N ILE A 140 -3.82 -6.58 -3.43
CA ILE A 140 -2.85 -7.44 -2.74
C ILE A 140 -2.55 -6.84 -1.39
N ILE A 141 -2.68 -7.67 -0.35
CA ILE A 141 -2.41 -7.28 1.03
C ILE A 141 -1.45 -8.26 1.69
N ASP A 142 -0.78 -7.85 2.75
CA ASP A 142 -0.06 -8.78 3.62
C ASP A 142 -0.97 -9.40 4.69
N GLN A 143 -0.40 -10.30 5.50
CA GLN A 143 -1.06 -10.89 6.68
C GLN A 143 -1.54 -9.84 7.69
N ASN A 144 -1.04 -8.61 7.63
CA ASN A 144 -1.40 -7.47 8.46
C ASN A 144 -2.46 -6.56 7.84
N ARG A 145 -2.98 -6.92 6.65
CA ARG A 145 -3.90 -6.11 5.84
C ARG A 145 -3.29 -4.82 5.31
N ASN A 146 -1.97 -4.75 5.25
CA ASN A 146 -1.30 -3.66 4.56
C ASN A 146 -1.42 -3.90 3.07
N TYR A 147 -1.94 -2.93 2.33
CA TYR A 147 -1.81 -2.94 0.87
C TYR A 147 -0.33 -3.07 0.50
N LEU A 148 -0.05 -4.01 -0.38
CA LEU A 148 1.28 -4.25 -0.90
C LEU A 148 1.30 -3.84 -2.35
N ARG A 149 2.30 -3.04 -2.75
CA ARG A 149 2.55 -2.76 -4.16
C ARG A 149 3.29 -3.92 -4.80
N GLU A 150 2.55 -4.94 -5.21
CA GLU A 150 3.12 -6.19 -5.75
C GLU A 150 2.60 -6.48 -7.15
N ALA A 151 3.50 -7.01 -7.98
CA ALA A 151 3.18 -7.41 -9.35
C ALA A 151 2.36 -8.71 -9.37
N TYR A 152 1.35 -8.71 -10.21
CA TYR A 152 0.57 -9.90 -10.55
C TYR A 152 0.29 -9.93 -12.03
N GLU A 153 -0.09 -11.10 -12.50
CA GLU A 153 -0.41 -11.31 -13.89
C GLU A 153 -1.70 -12.10 -14.08
N ILE A 154 -2.44 -11.75 -15.13
CA ILE A 154 -3.70 -12.37 -15.48
C ILE A 154 -3.58 -13.16 -16.79
N TYR A 155 -4.06 -14.40 -16.74
CA TYR A 155 -4.27 -15.26 -17.90
C TYR A 155 -5.74 -15.65 -18.00
N GLN A 156 -6.25 -15.76 -19.21
CA GLN A 156 -7.53 -16.46 -19.43
C GLN A 156 -7.27 -17.98 -19.32
N ILE A 157 -8.13 -18.71 -18.61
CA ILE A 157 -7.88 -20.13 -18.29
C ILE A 157 -7.74 -21.02 -19.54
N ASP A 158 -8.38 -20.61 -20.64
CA ASP A 158 -8.37 -21.33 -21.92
C ASP A 158 -7.20 -20.89 -22.84
N ASP A 159 -6.47 -19.82 -22.48
CA ASP A 159 -5.30 -19.31 -23.21
C ASP A 159 -4.16 -18.95 -22.25
N TYR A 160 -3.41 -19.97 -21.84
CA TYR A 160 -2.17 -19.79 -21.07
C TYR A 160 -0.96 -19.36 -21.92
N LYS A 161 -1.09 -19.27 -23.25
CA LYS A 161 0.02 -18.85 -24.11
C LYS A 161 0.16 -17.35 -24.07
N ASN A 162 -0.96 -16.63 -24.11
CA ASN A 162 -0.99 -15.18 -24.18
C ASN A 162 -1.46 -14.58 -22.86
N SER A 163 -0.56 -13.86 -22.20
CA SER A 163 -0.92 -13.03 -21.05
C SER A 163 -1.88 -11.92 -21.46
N ILE A 164 -2.96 -11.74 -20.68
CA ILE A 164 -3.79 -10.54 -20.77
C ILE A 164 -2.95 -9.33 -20.39
N GLY A 165 -2.22 -9.47 -19.28
CA GLY A 165 -1.24 -8.52 -18.86
C GLY A 165 -0.80 -8.66 -17.42
N MET A 166 0.20 -7.84 -17.10
CA MET A 166 0.71 -7.64 -15.75
C MET A 166 0.35 -6.23 -15.27
N LYS A 167 0.02 -6.10 -13.98
CA LYS A 167 -0.08 -4.83 -13.26
C LYS A 167 0.51 -4.98 -11.87
N TYR A 168 0.82 -3.86 -11.26
CA TYR A 168 1.05 -3.78 -9.82
C TYR A 168 -0.28 -3.47 -9.14
N SER A 169 -0.50 -4.13 -8.02
CA SER A 169 -1.51 -3.65 -7.07
C SER A 169 -1.06 -2.32 -6.49
N ALA A 170 -2.00 -1.44 -6.17
CA ALA A 170 -1.69 -0.16 -5.56
C ALA A 170 -1.46 -0.33 -4.06
N ASP A 171 -0.46 0.36 -3.51
CA ASP A 171 -0.44 0.62 -2.07
C ASP A 171 -1.41 1.77 -1.80
N GLU A 172 -2.68 1.46 -1.53
CA GLU A 172 -3.71 2.47 -1.28
C GLU A 172 -3.43 3.37 -0.05
N ASN A 173 -2.41 3.04 0.76
CA ASN A 173 -1.91 3.91 1.82
C ASN A 173 -1.08 5.09 1.25
N GLN A 174 -0.57 4.98 0.03
CA GLN A 174 0.17 6.03 -0.65
C GLN A 174 -0.79 7.00 -1.34
N PRO A 175 -0.70 8.30 -1.06
CA PRO A 175 -1.49 9.28 -1.77
C PRO A 175 -1.20 9.27 -3.26
N GLY A 176 -2.25 9.13 -4.07
CA GLY A 176 -2.19 9.07 -5.53
C GLY A 176 -2.12 7.66 -6.11
N GLU A 177 -1.88 6.63 -5.29
CA GLU A 177 -2.00 5.23 -5.71
C GLU A 177 -3.43 4.74 -5.49
N LYS A 178 -4.07 4.24 -6.56
CA LYS A 178 -5.41 3.67 -6.54
C LYS A 178 -5.41 2.38 -7.35
N GLN A 179 -6.25 1.43 -6.96
CA GLN A 179 -6.35 0.16 -7.67
C GLN A 179 -6.89 0.40 -9.07
N GLU A 180 -6.15 -0.06 -10.07
CA GLU A 180 -6.64 0.03 -11.44
C GLU A 180 -7.66 -1.07 -11.73
N THR A 181 -8.63 -0.73 -12.57
CA THR A 181 -9.65 -1.67 -13.02
C THR A 181 -9.20 -2.35 -14.31
N TRP A 182 -9.32 -3.67 -14.35
CA TRP A 182 -9.22 -4.44 -15.59
C TRP A 182 -10.58 -4.47 -16.27
N LEU A 183 -10.65 -4.13 -17.56
CA LEU A 183 -11.82 -4.43 -18.40
C LEU A 183 -11.51 -5.65 -19.24
N LEU A 184 -12.26 -6.73 -19.00
CA LEU A 184 -12.00 -8.07 -19.52
C LEU A 184 -13.24 -8.62 -20.22
N LYS A 185 -13.03 -9.55 -21.16
CA LYS A 185 -14.14 -10.35 -21.69
C LYS A 185 -14.74 -11.21 -20.56
N PRO A 186 -16.03 -11.54 -20.60
CA PRO A 186 -16.59 -12.50 -19.66
C PRO A 186 -15.87 -13.86 -19.79
N GLY A 187 -15.50 -14.46 -18.66
CA GLY A 187 -14.71 -15.69 -18.66
C GLY A 187 -14.08 -16.02 -17.32
N VAL A 188 -13.31 -17.11 -17.29
CA VAL A 188 -12.53 -17.51 -16.11
C VAL A 188 -11.08 -17.13 -16.31
N TYR A 189 -10.55 -16.43 -15.32
CA TYR A 189 -9.19 -15.90 -15.31
C TYR A 189 -8.39 -16.52 -14.17
N LYS A 190 -7.12 -16.76 -14.44
CA LYS A 190 -6.13 -17.19 -13.46
C LYS A 190 -5.20 -16.02 -13.18
N ILE A 191 -5.14 -15.61 -11.92
CA ILE A 191 -4.23 -14.59 -11.43
C ILE A 191 -3.06 -15.30 -10.76
N ILE A 192 -1.85 -15.00 -11.19
CA ILE A 192 -0.63 -15.61 -10.65
C ILE A 192 0.27 -14.53 -10.03
N LYS A 193 1.04 -14.93 -9.01
CA LYS A 193 2.19 -14.15 -8.56
C LYS A 193 3.11 -13.94 -9.76
N TYR A 194 3.61 -12.72 -9.94
CA TYR A 194 4.54 -12.45 -11.02
C TYR A 194 5.71 -13.44 -11.01
N LYS A 195 6.12 -13.89 -12.20
CA LYS A 195 7.16 -14.92 -12.49
C LYS A 195 6.77 -16.37 -12.31
N GLU A 196 5.62 -16.66 -11.72
CA GLU A 196 5.10 -18.01 -11.74
C GLU A 196 4.77 -18.43 -13.16
N SER A 197 4.80 -19.74 -13.45
CA SER A 197 4.27 -20.21 -14.72
C SER A 197 2.75 -20.04 -14.76
N PRO A 198 2.16 -19.74 -15.93
CA PRO A 198 0.70 -19.71 -16.09
C PRO A 198 0.02 -21.02 -15.65
N LYS A 199 0.75 -22.14 -15.70
CA LYS A 199 0.27 -23.48 -15.30
C LYS A 199 0.67 -23.89 -13.87
N THR A 200 1.17 -22.97 -13.06
CA THR A 200 1.56 -23.23 -11.65
C THR A 200 0.38 -23.78 -10.83
N PHE A 201 0.68 -24.60 -9.81
CA PHE A 201 -0.29 -25.06 -8.79
C PHE A 201 -0.06 -24.42 -7.42
N THR A 202 0.85 -23.44 -7.34
CA THR A 202 1.13 -22.62 -6.17
C THR A 202 1.03 -21.16 -6.55
N ASN A 203 0.88 -20.24 -5.60
CA ASN A 203 0.94 -18.80 -5.88
C ASN A 203 -0.04 -18.33 -6.98
N PHE A 204 -1.23 -18.93 -7.02
CA PHE A 204 -2.28 -18.56 -7.96
C PHE A 204 -3.64 -18.49 -7.28
N THR A 205 -4.57 -17.78 -7.91
CA THR A 205 -5.99 -17.84 -7.64
C THR A 205 -6.76 -17.79 -8.96
N THR A 206 -8.04 -18.15 -8.94
CA THR A 206 -8.92 -18.05 -10.10
C THR A 206 -10.14 -17.22 -9.75
N ILE A 207 -10.63 -16.48 -10.74
CA ILE A 207 -11.84 -15.67 -10.62
C ILE A 207 -12.64 -15.76 -11.91
N ARG A 208 -13.97 -15.78 -11.79
CA ARG A 208 -14.86 -15.63 -12.93
C ARG A 208 -15.24 -14.16 -13.05
N VAL A 209 -15.01 -13.59 -14.22
CA VAL A 209 -15.45 -12.25 -14.59
C VAL A 209 -16.72 -12.40 -15.41
N MET A 210 -17.77 -11.74 -14.99
CA MET A 210 -19.09 -11.80 -15.62
C MET A 210 -19.33 -10.54 -16.45
N GLU A 211 -20.22 -10.66 -17.43
CA GLU A 211 -20.70 -9.52 -18.20
C GLU A 211 -21.42 -8.52 -17.30
N ASP A 212 -21.20 -7.23 -17.54
CA ASP A 212 -21.85 -6.10 -16.84
C ASP A 212 -21.59 -6.05 -15.33
N MET A 213 -20.65 -6.84 -14.81
CA MET A 213 -20.31 -6.87 -13.38
C MET A 213 -18.88 -6.39 -13.11
N LEU A 214 -18.72 -5.65 -12.01
CA LEU A 214 -17.42 -5.29 -11.44
C LEU A 214 -17.07 -6.22 -10.29
N GLU A 215 -16.10 -7.09 -10.52
CA GLU A 215 -15.63 -8.06 -9.54
C GLU A 215 -14.41 -7.53 -8.78
N GLU A 216 -14.32 -7.84 -7.50
CA GLU A 216 -13.17 -7.48 -6.66
C GLU A 216 -12.59 -8.73 -6.00
N ILE A 217 -11.28 -8.92 -6.12
CA ILE A 217 -10.55 -9.98 -5.44
C ILE A 217 -9.40 -9.42 -4.62
N THR A 218 -9.33 -9.84 -3.36
CA THR A 218 -8.17 -9.58 -2.51
C THR A 218 -7.32 -10.83 -2.41
N ILE A 219 -6.03 -10.69 -2.72
CA ILE A 219 -5.01 -11.72 -2.57
C ILE A 219 -4.19 -11.39 -1.34
N VAL A 220 -4.10 -12.33 -0.42
CA VAL A 220 -3.25 -12.20 0.77
C VAL A 220 -1.91 -12.85 0.46
N MET A 221 -0.85 -12.11 0.72
CA MET A 221 0.52 -12.51 0.47
C MET A 221 1.33 -12.56 1.77
N GLU A 222 2.22 -13.53 1.90
CA GLU A 222 3.14 -13.58 3.03
C GLU A 222 4.21 -12.48 2.90
N SER A 223 4.45 -11.72 3.97
CA SER A 223 5.34 -10.55 3.94
C SER A 223 6.79 -10.87 3.54
N THR A 224 7.28 -12.08 3.83
CA THR A 224 8.69 -12.47 3.62
C THR A 224 8.90 -13.16 2.28
N THR A 225 8.23 -14.29 2.03
CA THR A 225 8.42 -15.06 0.78
C THR A 225 7.63 -14.49 -0.40
N LYS A 226 6.71 -13.57 -0.12
CA LYS A 226 5.78 -13.00 -1.10
C LYS A 226 4.90 -14.06 -1.76
N ASN A 227 4.72 -15.21 -1.13
CA ASN A 227 3.84 -16.26 -1.63
C ASN A 227 2.37 -15.94 -1.35
N PHE A 228 1.48 -16.33 -2.24
CA PHE A 228 0.04 -16.20 -1.98
C PHE A 228 -0.34 -17.21 -0.92
N ILE A 229 -1.01 -16.75 0.14
CA ILE A 229 -1.49 -17.58 1.24
C ILE A 229 -3.01 -17.77 1.19
N GLY A 230 -3.72 -16.88 0.50
CA GLY A 230 -5.16 -16.98 0.30
C GLY A 230 -5.64 -15.91 -0.68
N ALA A 231 -6.84 -16.10 -1.21
CA ALA A 231 -7.50 -15.10 -2.04
C ALA A 231 -9.01 -15.22 -1.90
N GLY A 232 -9.71 -14.11 -2.01
CA GLY A 232 -11.16 -14.08 -1.96
C GLY A 232 -11.73 -12.68 -1.89
N LEU A 233 -13.05 -12.60 -1.81
CA LEU A 233 -13.76 -11.37 -1.57
C LEU A 233 -13.75 -11.08 -0.07
N LEU A 234 -13.23 -9.91 0.30
CA LEU A 234 -13.26 -9.41 1.68
C LEU A 234 -14.28 -8.27 1.70
N PRO A 235 -15.54 -8.49 2.11
CA PRO A 235 -16.57 -7.45 2.10
C PRO A 235 -16.18 -6.19 2.88
N GLU A 236 -15.36 -6.36 3.92
CA GLU A 236 -14.78 -5.29 4.73
C GLU A 236 -13.82 -4.39 3.94
N MET A 237 -13.26 -4.88 2.83
CA MET A 237 -12.38 -4.15 1.93
C MET A 237 -13.05 -3.72 0.64
N LYS A 238 -14.30 -4.16 0.37
CA LYS A 238 -15.04 -3.70 -0.80
C LYS A 238 -15.04 -2.18 -0.79
N GLU A 239 -14.77 -1.59 -1.93
CA GLU A 239 -15.10 -0.18 -2.12
C GLU A 239 -16.63 -0.06 -2.00
N SER A 240 -17.10 0.32 -0.81
CA SER A 240 -18.53 0.46 -0.50
C SER A 240 -19.21 1.31 -1.56
N ASP A 241 -20.37 0.82 -2.00
CA ASP A 241 -21.36 1.54 -2.78
C ASP A 241 -21.55 2.97 -2.25
N GLN A 242 -21.54 3.92 -3.18
CA GLN A 242 -22.09 5.28 -3.04
C GLN A 242 -21.54 6.18 -1.91
N ILE A 243 -20.78 7.21 -2.32
CA ILE A 243 -20.68 8.54 -1.69
C ILE A 243 -20.19 8.53 -0.22
N HIS A 244 -19.44 7.53 0.24
CA HIS A 244 -18.75 7.64 1.54
C HIS A 244 -17.27 7.89 1.31
N ALA A 245 -16.90 9.17 1.38
CA ALA A 245 -15.52 9.62 1.31
C ALA A 245 -14.66 9.01 2.42
N TRP A 246 -15.27 8.63 3.55
CA TRP A 246 -14.60 8.03 4.70
C TRP A 246 -14.55 6.50 4.62
N ARG A 247 -13.36 5.94 4.87
CA ARG A 247 -13.09 4.52 5.09
C ARG A 247 -12.41 4.38 6.46
N TYR A 248 -12.83 3.38 7.23
CA TYR A 248 -12.27 3.09 8.55
C TYR A 248 -11.98 1.60 8.67
N TYR A 249 -10.82 1.28 9.24
CA TYR A 249 -10.41 -0.08 9.53
C TYR A 249 -9.73 -0.14 10.90
N THR A 250 -10.09 -1.14 11.69
CA THR A 250 -9.44 -1.45 12.96
C THR A 250 -9.25 -2.95 13.07
N SER A 251 -8.08 -3.38 13.53
CA SER A 251 -7.84 -4.78 13.88
C SER A 251 -7.06 -4.90 15.16
N ILE A 252 -7.51 -5.86 15.97
CA ILE A 252 -6.87 -6.25 17.21
C ILE A 252 -6.45 -7.70 17.05
N LYS A 253 -5.15 -7.96 17.15
CA LYS A 253 -4.58 -9.30 17.09
C LYS A 253 -3.93 -9.60 18.44
N GLY A 254 -4.05 -10.84 18.87
CA GLY A 254 -3.40 -11.35 20.06
C GLY A 254 -2.86 -12.73 19.80
N SER A 255 -1.67 -13.05 20.31
CA SER A 255 -1.15 -14.40 20.34
C SER A 255 -0.69 -14.77 21.74
N PHE A 256 -0.98 -16.00 22.14
CA PHE A 256 -0.55 -16.58 23.40
C PHE A 256 0.16 -17.89 23.07
N LEU A 257 1.42 -18.02 23.51
CA LEU A 257 2.22 -19.20 23.37
C LEU A 257 2.69 -19.66 24.75
N LEU A 258 2.38 -20.91 25.08
CA LEU A 258 2.94 -21.61 26.23
C LEU A 258 3.80 -22.75 25.68
N SER A 259 5.11 -22.67 25.90
CA SER A 259 6.03 -23.76 25.56
C SER A 259 6.65 -24.31 26.84
N SER A 260 6.84 -25.63 26.88
CA SER A 260 7.55 -26.29 27.97
C SER A 260 8.41 -27.38 27.35
N ASP A 261 9.71 -27.31 27.58
CA ASP A 261 10.64 -28.33 27.11
C ASP A 261 11.56 -28.77 28.25
N ASN A 262 12.12 -29.97 28.17
CA ASN A 262 13.10 -30.49 29.11
C ASN A 262 14.37 -30.91 28.36
N SER A 263 14.65 -30.26 27.22
CA SER A 263 15.74 -30.64 26.32
C SER A 263 17.12 -30.45 26.95
N ALA A 264 17.27 -29.42 27.79
CA ALA A 264 18.49 -29.13 28.52
C ALA A 264 18.67 -30.00 29.78
N ASN A 265 17.58 -30.48 30.39
CA ASN A 265 17.62 -31.33 31.58
C ASN A 265 16.38 -32.23 31.67
N LYS A 266 16.58 -33.55 31.61
CA LYS A 266 15.52 -34.56 31.66
C LYS A 266 14.56 -34.39 32.84
N ASP A 267 15.07 -33.95 33.99
CA ASP A 267 14.34 -33.87 35.25
C ASP A 267 13.81 -32.46 35.56
N LYS A 268 14.13 -31.46 34.72
CA LYS A 268 13.66 -30.07 34.85
C LYS A 268 13.11 -29.57 33.53
N SER A 269 11.78 -29.44 33.43
CA SER A 269 11.18 -28.71 32.31
C SER A 269 11.29 -27.20 32.54
N VAL A 270 11.60 -26.46 31.48
CA VAL A 270 11.59 -25.00 31.39
C VAL A 270 10.30 -24.57 30.69
N THR A 271 9.43 -23.86 31.40
CA THR A 271 8.19 -23.30 30.87
C THR A 271 8.35 -21.83 30.49
N ASN A 272 7.99 -21.48 29.26
CA ASN A 272 8.00 -20.11 28.74
C ASN A 272 6.58 -19.70 28.30
N ILE A 273 6.19 -18.48 28.69
CA ILE A 273 4.92 -17.86 28.31
C ILE A 273 5.22 -16.62 27.47
N THR A 274 4.73 -16.57 26.25
CA THR A 274 4.80 -15.40 25.39
C THR A 274 3.40 -14.90 25.06
N LEU A 275 3.14 -13.62 25.31
CA LEU A 275 1.90 -12.93 24.95
C LEU A 275 2.26 -11.78 24.03
N SER A 276 1.62 -11.68 22.86
CA SER A 276 1.74 -10.51 22.00
C SER A 276 0.37 -9.95 21.67
N SER A 277 0.29 -8.63 21.54
CA SER A 277 -0.90 -7.93 21.10
C SER A 277 -0.52 -6.83 20.11
N LYS A 278 -1.30 -6.73 19.05
CA LYS A 278 -1.14 -5.74 18.00
C LYS A 278 -2.48 -5.08 17.75
N LEU A 279 -2.50 -3.76 17.73
CA LEU A 279 -3.63 -2.94 17.34
C LEU A 279 -3.23 -2.15 16.09
N ASP A 280 -3.95 -2.33 15.00
CA ASP A 280 -3.80 -1.59 13.76
C ASP A 280 -5.08 -0.76 13.54
N ASN A 281 -4.97 0.55 13.36
CA ASN A 281 -6.09 1.42 12.97
C ASN A 281 -5.73 2.19 11.69
N GLU A 282 -6.70 2.37 10.82
CA GLU A 282 -6.59 3.14 9.60
C GLU A 282 -7.87 3.95 9.38
N VAL A 283 -7.72 5.22 9.08
CA VAL A 283 -8.83 6.10 8.69
C VAL A 283 -8.41 6.83 7.42
N LYS A 284 -9.23 6.75 6.37
CA LYS A 284 -8.99 7.39 5.09
C LYS A 284 -10.20 8.23 4.70
N TYR A 285 -9.96 9.43 4.20
CA TYR A 285 -10.92 10.29 3.53
C TYR A 285 -10.41 10.57 2.13
N ASP A 286 -11.18 10.23 1.10
CA ASP A 286 -10.83 10.51 -0.30
C ASP A 286 -12.04 11.12 -1.01
N ALA A 287 -12.12 12.44 -1.02
CA ALA A 287 -13.07 13.17 -1.83
C ALA A 287 -12.53 14.54 -2.20
N PHE A 288 -12.36 14.76 -3.51
CA PHE A 288 -11.87 16.02 -4.05
C PHE A 288 -12.63 17.22 -3.47
N PRO A 289 -11.95 18.28 -2.99
CA PRO A 289 -10.50 18.54 -3.11
C PRO A 289 -9.64 17.99 -1.96
N HIS A 290 -10.19 17.21 -1.03
CA HIS A 290 -9.48 16.79 0.18
C HIS A 290 -9.13 15.30 0.16
N TYR A 291 -7.90 14.99 0.56
CA TYR A 291 -7.48 13.65 0.90
C TYR A 291 -6.86 13.67 2.29
N PHE A 292 -7.25 12.73 3.13
CA PHE A 292 -6.66 12.51 4.44
C PHE A 292 -6.49 11.01 4.64
N SER A 293 -5.35 10.59 5.18
CA SER A 293 -5.13 9.21 5.58
C SER A 293 -4.35 9.23 6.89
N THR A 294 -4.77 8.43 7.86
CA THR A 294 -4.00 8.22 9.09
C THR A 294 -3.96 6.76 9.42
N ARG A 295 -2.76 6.31 9.79
CA ARG A 295 -2.50 4.95 10.20
C ARG A 295 -1.83 4.93 11.56
N GLN A 296 -2.33 4.07 12.43
CA GLN A 296 -1.78 3.82 13.76
C GLN A 296 -1.45 2.33 13.89
N ASN A 297 -0.24 2.03 14.33
CA ASN A 297 0.15 0.69 14.73
C ASN A 297 0.67 0.72 16.16
N LEU A 298 0.13 -0.15 17.00
CA LEU A 298 0.56 -0.38 18.36
C LEU A 298 0.92 -1.87 18.49
N ASN A 299 2.15 -2.17 18.92
CA ASN A 299 2.61 -3.53 19.15
C ASN A 299 3.20 -3.65 20.55
N ILE A 300 2.71 -4.62 21.31
CA ILE A 300 3.12 -4.90 22.69
C ILE A 300 3.33 -6.41 22.83
N GLY A 301 4.50 -6.83 23.31
CA GLY A 301 4.87 -8.22 23.52
C GLY A 301 5.51 -8.44 24.89
N PHE A 302 5.00 -9.41 25.64
CA PHE A 302 5.49 -9.86 26.93
C PHE A 302 6.00 -11.29 26.84
N THR A 303 7.09 -11.59 27.54
CA THR A 303 7.58 -12.94 27.74
C THR A 303 7.89 -13.19 29.23
N LYS A 304 7.63 -14.39 29.70
CA LYS A 304 7.97 -14.88 31.04
C LYS A 304 8.63 -16.23 30.89
N GLU A 305 9.93 -16.28 31.13
CA GLU A 305 10.67 -17.52 31.29
C GLU A 305 10.55 -17.99 32.75
N GLN A 306 10.60 -19.30 33.00
CA GLN A 306 10.33 -19.90 34.32
C GLN A 306 11.09 -19.22 35.47
N ASP A 307 12.39 -18.99 35.28
CA ASP A 307 13.29 -18.47 36.32
C ASP A 307 13.65 -16.98 36.14
N LYS A 308 12.99 -16.24 35.23
CA LYS A 308 13.24 -14.80 35.00
C LYS A 308 11.97 -13.97 35.15
N ASP A 309 12.07 -12.69 35.46
CA ASP A 309 10.89 -11.81 35.53
C ASP A 309 10.14 -11.68 34.20
N PHE A 310 8.93 -11.11 34.24
CA PHE A 310 8.23 -10.70 33.02
C PHE A 310 9.06 -9.64 32.27
N ARG A 311 9.34 -9.90 30.99
CA ARG A 311 10.10 -9.01 30.11
C ARG A 311 9.21 -8.52 28.98
N ILE A 312 9.38 -7.25 28.60
CA ILE A 312 8.77 -6.69 27.40
C ILE A 312 9.79 -6.89 26.27
N TYR A 313 9.42 -7.63 25.23
CA TYR A 313 10.31 -7.92 24.09
C TYR A 313 9.87 -7.21 22.80
N SER A 314 8.63 -6.72 22.74
CA SER A 314 8.12 -5.89 21.64
C SER A 314 7.31 -4.73 22.21
N ASN A 315 7.58 -3.53 21.73
CA ASN A 315 7.03 -2.31 22.30
C ASN A 315 7.19 -1.17 21.29
N SER A 316 6.21 -0.97 20.44
CA SER A 316 6.28 0.08 19.42
C SER A 316 4.93 0.74 19.20
N LEU A 317 4.96 2.05 19.05
CA LEU A 317 3.89 2.91 18.60
C LEU A 317 4.34 3.62 17.33
N HIS A 318 3.55 3.47 16.28
CA HIS A 318 3.71 4.15 15.02
C HIS A 318 2.42 4.89 14.67
N LEU A 319 2.53 6.16 14.28
CA LEU A 319 1.41 6.99 13.84
C LEU A 319 1.83 7.78 12.60
N GLN A 320 1.08 7.69 11.51
CA GLN A 320 1.40 8.35 10.25
C GLN A 320 0.17 8.98 9.58
N PRO A 321 -0.26 10.19 10.00
CA PRO A 321 -1.20 11.00 9.25
C PRO A 321 -0.57 11.69 8.03
N THR A 322 -1.34 11.77 6.94
CA THR A 322 -1.03 12.49 5.71
C THR A 322 -2.29 13.20 5.22
N TYR A 323 -2.15 14.44 4.78
CA TYR A 323 -3.22 15.26 4.24
C TYR A 323 -2.79 15.90 2.93
N ILE A 324 -3.68 15.92 1.95
CA ILE A 324 -3.50 16.62 0.67
C ILE A 324 -4.71 17.47 0.38
N PHE A 325 -4.47 18.73 0.03
CA PHE A 325 -5.46 19.61 -0.57
C PHE A 325 -5.16 19.76 -2.06
N TYR A 326 -6.02 19.21 -2.90
CA TYR A 326 -5.92 19.27 -4.35
C TYR A 326 -6.50 20.58 -4.88
N PHE A 327 -5.70 21.33 -5.64
CA PHE A 327 -6.22 22.44 -6.46
C PHE A 327 -6.86 21.92 -7.74
N ILE A 328 -6.25 20.87 -8.30
CA ILE A 328 -6.76 20.06 -9.42
C ILE A 328 -6.41 18.60 -9.14
N LYS A 329 -7.06 17.65 -9.81
CA LYS A 329 -6.82 16.20 -9.57
C LYS A 329 -5.35 15.79 -9.62
N SER A 330 -4.54 16.47 -10.43
CA SER A 330 -3.12 16.19 -10.62
C SER A 330 -2.18 16.99 -9.71
N PHE A 331 -2.64 18.01 -9.01
CA PHE A 331 -1.76 18.93 -8.27
C PHE A 331 -2.40 19.45 -6.98
N GLY A 332 -1.65 19.37 -5.88
CA GLY A 332 -2.08 19.83 -4.57
C GLY A 332 -0.91 20.15 -3.63
N VAL A 333 -1.24 20.71 -2.48
CA VAL A 333 -0.31 20.81 -1.35
C VAL A 333 -0.50 19.61 -0.43
N TYR A 334 0.59 19.05 0.08
CA TYR A 334 0.54 17.96 1.05
C TYR A 334 1.24 18.33 2.35
N GLY A 335 0.77 17.72 3.44
CA GLY A 335 1.42 17.65 4.73
C GLY A 335 1.45 16.22 5.22
N ARG A 336 2.58 15.77 5.75
CA ARG A 336 2.76 14.45 6.38
C ARG A 336 3.36 14.63 7.76
N PHE A 337 2.95 13.78 8.68
CA PHE A 337 3.53 13.67 10.00
C PHE A 337 3.68 12.18 10.32
N ARG A 338 4.82 11.81 10.89
CA ARG A 338 5.13 10.46 11.33
C ARG A 338 5.70 10.54 12.75
N LEU A 339 5.15 9.73 13.63
CA LEU A 339 5.62 9.55 14.99
C LEU A 339 5.97 8.08 15.21
N ASN A 340 7.17 7.85 15.74
CA ASN A 340 7.65 6.56 16.22
C ASN A 340 8.04 6.70 17.70
N SER A 341 7.61 5.76 18.52
CA SER A 341 7.85 5.80 19.97
C SER A 341 7.68 4.44 20.63
N ASN A 342 8.20 4.29 21.85
CA ASN A 342 7.98 3.14 22.72
C ASN A 342 6.79 3.39 23.66
N VAL A 343 5.95 2.41 23.93
CA VAL A 343 4.76 2.60 24.77
C VAL A 343 5.09 2.43 26.26
N PHE A 344 6.01 1.52 26.58
CA PHE A 344 6.50 1.24 27.93
C PHE A 344 8.02 1.49 28.06
N PRO A 345 8.57 1.57 29.28
CA PRO A 345 10.01 1.55 29.47
C PRO A 345 10.64 0.24 28.97
N THR A 346 11.81 0.34 28.36
CA THR A 346 12.59 -0.82 27.92
C THR A 346 13.72 -1.07 28.90
N MET A 347 13.88 -2.32 29.30
CA MET A 347 14.93 -2.77 30.21
C MET A 347 15.92 -3.64 29.44
N PHE A 348 17.21 -3.43 29.69
CA PHE A 348 18.25 -4.39 29.37
C PHE A 348 18.43 -5.35 30.54
N TYR A 349 18.56 -6.64 30.27
CA TYR A 349 18.71 -7.68 31.28
C TYR A 349 20.03 -8.40 31.07
N PHE A 350 20.79 -8.56 32.15
CA PHE A 350 21.96 -9.39 32.23
C PHE A 350 21.57 -10.84 32.58
N ASP A 351 22.49 -11.77 32.35
CA ASP A 351 22.31 -13.18 32.76
C ASP A 351 22.58 -13.39 34.26
N SER A 352 23.30 -12.47 34.90
CA SER A 352 23.58 -12.46 36.34
C SER A 352 23.73 -11.03 36.85
N ASP A 353 23.57 -10.85 38.17
CA ASP A 353 23.80 -9.58 38.85
C ASP A 353 25.16 -8.99 38.47
N GLN A 354 25.15 -7.71 38.10
CA GLN A 354 26.37 -6.98 37.79
C GLN A 354 26.85 -6.25 39.05
N PRO A 355 28.16 -6.28 39.36
CA PRO A 355 28.70 -5.60 40.53
C PRO A 355 28.46 -4.09 40.47
N ALA A 356 28.55 -3.51 39.27
CA ALA A 356 28.19 -2.11 39.00
C ALA A 356 27.81 -1.94 37.54
N ILE A 357 26.68 -1.26 37.30
CA ILE A 357 26.21 -0.79 35.99
C ILE A 357 26.31 0.72 35.99
N TYR A 358 26.97 1.28 34.98
CA TYR A 358 27.19 2.72 34.87
C TYR A 358 26.33 3.31 33.77
N LYS A 359 25.57 4.36 34.08
CA LYS A 359 24.94 5.22 33.08
C LYS A 359 25.74 6.48 32.91
N ILE A 360 26.10 6.76 31.67
CA ILE A 360 26.88 7.92 31.28
C ILE A 360 25.97 8.80 30.42
N ASN A 361 25.87 10.09 30.72
CA ASN A 361 25.12 11.05 29.88
C ASN A 361 25.85 11.32 28.55
N ALA A 362 25.24 12.14 27.70
CA ALA A 362 25.81 12.54 26.43
C ALA A 362 27.15 13.30 26.61
N GLU A 363 27.31 14.06 27.70
CA GLU A 363 28.53 14.81 28.01
C GLU A 363 29.71 13.94 28.50
N GLY A 364 29.47 12.65 28.77
CA GLY A 364 30.48 11.71 29.23
C GLY A 364 30.61 11.59 30.76
N ASP A 365 29.74 12.25 31.52
CA ASP A 365 29.65 12.16 32.97
C ASP A 365 28.82 10.95 33.41
N THR A 366 29.24 10.30 34.49
CA THR A 366 28.43 9.24 35.10
C THR A 366 27.25 9.86 35.87
N VAL A 367 26.04 9.59 35.40
CA VAL A 367 24.80 10.12 35.98
C VAL A 367 24.10 9.16 36.92
N ASP A 368 24.38 7.86 36.80
CA ASP A 368 23.81 6.84 37.68
C ASP A 368 24.76 5.63 37.81
N VAL A 369 24.78 5.03 39.00
CA VAL A 369 25.54 3.81 39.30
C VAL A 369 24.62 2.84 40.03
N ILE A 370 24.26 1.76 39.34
CA ILE A 370 23.37 0.73 39.86
C ILE A 370 24.23 -0.44 40.33
N LEU A 371 24.11 -0.81 41.60
CA LEU A 371 24.96 -1.82 42.25
C LEU A 371 24.18 -3.10 42.51
N GLY A 372 24.74 -4.25 42.12
CA GLY A 372 24.18 -5.56 42.43
C GLY A 372 22.80 -5.81 41.83
N ASP A 373 22.56 -5.31 40.62
CA ASP A 373 21.30 -5.50 39.88
C ASP A 373 21.58 -6.27 38.58
N ASP A 374 20.59 -7.00 38.10
CA ASP A 374 20.64 -7.79 36.87
C ASP A 374 19.95 -7.08 35.70
N LYS A 375 19.45 -5.86 35.92
CA LYS A 375 18.74 -5.09 34.88
C LYS A 375 18.98 -3.60 34.99
N VAL A 376 18.78 -2.93 33.87
CA VAL A 376 18.88 -1.48 33.76
C VAL A 376 17.88 -0.95 32.75
N GLN A 377 17.19 0.14 33.08
CA GLN A 377 16.30 0.81 32.12
C GLN A 377 17.14 1.53 31.06
N ILE A 378 17.00 1.11 29.81
CA ILE A 378 17.70 1.71 28.66
C ILE A 378 16.85 2.75 27.95
N THR A 379 15.52 2.64 27.98
CA THR A 379 14.64 3.70 27.46
C THR A 379 13.46 3.92 28.41
N PRO A 380 13.06 5.17 28.72
CA PRO A 380 11.84 5.42 29.46
C PRO A 380 10.60 5.24 28.57
N MET A 381 9.42 5.35 29.19
CA MET A 381 8.14 5.36 28.50
C MET A 381 8.10 6.50 27.48
N LEU A 382 7.56 6.25 26.28
CA LEU A 382 7.47 7.19 25.16
C LEU A 382 8.79 7.58 24.49
N PHE A 383 9.95 7.16 25.00
CA PHE A 383 11.24 7.51 24.38
C PHE A 383 11.95 6.28 23.78
N PRO A 384 12.72 6.47 22.68
CA PRO A 384 12.91 7.72 21.95
C PRO A 384 11.63 8.16 21.22
N ILE A 385 11.45 9.47 21.04
CA ILE A 385 10.38 10.02 20.19
C ILE A 385 11.04 10.45 18.89
N SER A 386 10.73 9.75 17.81
CA SER A 386 11.12 10.16 16.45
C SER A 386 9.91 10.77 15.76
N LEU A 387 10.05 12.03 15.38
CA LEU A 387 9.08 12.84 14.66
C LEU A 387 9.64 13.13 13.28
N GLU A 388 8.87 12.84 12.23
CA GLU A 388 9.18 13.28 10.86
C GLU A 388 7.98 14.05 10.32
N GLU A 389 8.22 15.26 9.86
CA GLU A 389 7.23 16.16 9.28
C GLU A 389 7.65 16.50 7.86
N GLY A 390 6.70 16.57 6.95
CA GLY A 390 6.95 16.98 5.57
C GLY A 390 5.82 17.86 5.07
N LEU A 391 6.16 18.98 4.44
CA LEU A 391 5.18 19.89 3.84
C LEU A 391 5.64 20.31 2.46
N GLY A 392 4.78 20.17 1.46
CA GLY A 392 5.19 20.37 0.09
C GLY A 392 4.08 20.34 -0.95
N LEU A 393 4.50 20.14 -2.19
CA LEU A 393 3.67 20.00 -3.37
C LEU A 393 3.61 18.54 -3.79
N ASN A 394 2.40 18.08 -4.13
CA ASN A 394 2.13 16.78 -4.70
C ASN A 394 1.68 16.98 -6.15
N LEU A 395 2.38 16.36 -7.09
CA LEU A 395 2.11 16.40 -8.51
C LEU A 395 2.02 14.97 -9.07
N THR A 396 0.87 14.61 -9.62
CA THR A 396 0.70 13.41 -10.43
C THR A 396 0.82 13.81 -11.90
N ILE A 397 1.91 13.40 -12.57
CA ILE A 397 2.20 13.81 -13.94
C ILE A 397 1.26 13.08 -14.91
N PHE A 398 1.16 11.76 -14.78
CA PHE A 398 0.20 10.94 -15.49
C PHE A 398 -0.16 9.72 -14.64
N ASN A 399 -1.37 9.23 -14.82
CA ASN A 399 -1.86 8.00 -14.23
C ASN A 399 -2.73 7.31 -15.29
N THR A 400 -2.15 6.33 -15.97
CA THR A 400 -2.78 5.58 -17.07
C THR A 400 -2.59 4.10 -16.82
N ASN A 401 -3.43 3.25 -17.44
CA ASN A 401 -3.36 1.79 -17.33
C ASN A 401 -2.01 1.14 -17.71
N THR A 402 -1.10 1.88 -18.34
CA THR A 402 0.25 1.39 -18.66
C THR A 402 1.35 2.15 -17.94
N SER A 403 1.07 3.27 -17.30
CA SER A 403 2.11 4.12 -16.74
C SER A 403 1.56 5.06 -15.68
N ASN A 404 2.23 5.13 -14.52
CA ASN A 404 2.01 6.17 -13.51
C ASN A 404 3.33 6.87 -13.16
N LEU A 405 3.23 8.16 -12.83
CA LEU A 405 4.36 8.97 -12.38
C LEU A 405 3.88 10.07 -11.46
N TYR A 406 4.48 10.15 -10.28
CA TYR A 406 4.20 11.19 -9.31
C TYR A 406 5.49 11.78 -8.73
N ILE A 407 5.37 13.02 -8.26
CA ILE A 407 6.43 13.80 -7.65
C ILE A 407 5.85 14.46 -6.40
N LYS A 408 6.52 14.28 -5.27
CA LYS A 408 6.31 15.01 -4.03
C LYS A 408 7.59 15.77 -3.71
N THR A 409 7.49 17.06 -3.45
CA THR A 409 8.67 17.86 -3.07
C THR A 409 8.29 18.94 -2.08
N GLY A 410 9.18 19.23 -1.15
CA GLY A 410 8.87 20.18 -0.09
C GLY A 410 9.99 20.36 0.91
N LEU A 411 9.60 20.70 2.13
CA LEU A 411 10.47 20.79 3.29
C LEU A 411 10.21 19.59 4.19
N GLY A 412 11.29 18.95 4.60
CA GLY A 412 11.27 17.85 5.56
C GLY A 412 11.96 18.26 6.86
N PHE A 413 11.36 17.85 7.98
CA PHE A 413 11.90 18.03 9.33
C PHE A 413 11.89 16.67 10.01
N SER A 414 13.03 16.26 10.55
CA SER A 414 13.20 15.03 11.32
C SER A 414 13.80 15.38 12.67
N GLN A 415 13.20 14.91 13.74
CA GLN A 415 13.66 15.13 15.10
C GLN A 415 13.55 13.82 15.87
N THR A 416 14.66 13.36 16.42
CA THR A 416 14.72 12.25 17.37
C THR A 416 15.09 12.80 18.73
N LEU A 417 14.08 12.88 19.61
CA LEU A 417 14.25 13.27 21.00
C LEU A 417 14.65 12.05 21.81
N ASN A 418 15.88 12.10 22.30
CA ASN A 418 16.46 11.14 23.23
C ASN A 418 16.54 11.80 24.60
N SER A 419 15.81 11.25 25.58
CA SER A 419 15.88 11.68 26.98
C SER A 419 15.98 10.45 27.85
N ASN A 420 17.10 10.27 28.54
CA ASN A 420 17.43 9.05 29.28
C ASN A 420 17.37 7.79 28.40
N VAL A 421 17.70 7.93 27.12
CA VAL A 421 17.77 6.83 26.16
C VAL A 421 19.22 6.41 26.07
N TYR A 422 19.54 5.19 26.46
CA TYR A 422 20.90 4.70 26.53
C TYR A 422 21.14 3.53 25.59
N GLU A 423 22.33 3.49 25.00
CA GLU A 423 22.85 2.37 24.24
C GLU A 423 24.02 1.72 25.00
N GLN A 424 24.16 0.40 24.91
CA GLN A 424 25.26 -0.33 25.54
C GLN A 424 26.58 0.02 24.84
N ASP A 425 27.62 0.32 25.62
CA ASP A 425 28.96 0.60 25.09
C ASP A 425 29.53 -0.64 24.39
N ALA A 426 30.07 -0.45 23.18
CA ALA A 426 30.59 -1.55 22.36
C ALA A 426 31.79 -2.28 22.99
N THR A 427 32.50 -1.64 23.91
CA THR A 427 33.70 -2.17 24.56
C THR A 427 33.47 -2.60 26.00
N GLN A 428 32.46 -2.03 26.67
CA GLN A 428 32.17 -2.28 28.08
C GLN A 428 30.71 -2.67 28.28
N THR A 429 30.47 -3.95 28.57
CA THR A 429 29.12 -4.53 28.63
C THR A 429 28.26 -3.97 29.78
N ASN A 430 28.87 -3.41 30.83
CA ASN A 430 28.19 -2.84 31.98
C ASN A 430 28.06 -1.30 31.93
N VAL A 431 28.38 -0.69 30.79
CA VAL A 431 28.31 0.76 30.59
C VAL A 431 27.28 1.10 29.53
N PHE A 432 26.42 2.06 29.84
CA PHE A 432 25.36 2.54 28.98
C PHE A 432 25.52 4.03 28.76
N ARG A 433 25.61 4.45 27.50
CA ARG A 433 25.81 5.85 27.12
C ARG A 433 24.52 6.42 26.57
N GLU A 434 24.16 7.61 27.06
CA GLU A 434 22.99 8.31 26.60
C GLU A 434 23.18 8.77 25.15
N LEU A 435 22.16 8.55 24.33
CA LEU A 435 22.13 9.01 22.96
C LEU A 435 21.78 10.49 22.92
N GLU A 436 22.54 11.25 22.14
CA GLU A 436 22.19 12.65 21.85
C GLU A 436 20.92 12.74 21.02
N SER A 437 20.13 13.79 21.26
CA SER A 437 19.00 14.11 20.39
C SER A 437 19.50 14.61 19.04
N VAL A 438 18.88 14.14 17.95
CA VAL A 438 19.28 14.51 16.58
C VAL A 438 18.14 15.24 15.91
N ASN A 439 18.44 16.39 15.31
CA ASN A 439 17.50 17.13 14.49
C ASN A 439 18.10 17.31 13.09
N LEU A 440 17.28 17.12 12.07
CA LEU A 440 17.62 17.34 10.69
C LEU A 440 16.48 18.07 9.99
N SER A 441 16.80 19.09 9.20
CA SER A 441 15.83 19.76 8.36
C SER A 441 16.42 20.01 6.98
N GLY A 442 15.60 19.99 5.95
CA GLY A 442 16.08 20.08 4.59
C GLY A 442 14.98 20.13 3.54
N PHE A 443 15.42 20.20 2.28
CA PHE A 443 14.53 19.99 1.15
C PHE A 443 14.27 18.50 0.99
N GLU A 444 13.01 18.09 0.94
CA GLU A 444 12.61 16.72 0.62
C GLU A 444 12.12 16.60 -0.83
N GLY A 445 12.42 15.45 -1.43
CA GLY A 445 11.95 15.08 -2.75
C GLY A 445 11.66 13.58 -2.79
N ASN A 446 10.53 13.21 -3.34
CA ASN A 446 10.14 11.84 -3.62
C ASN A 446 9.56 11.77 -5.03
N VAL A 447 10.12 10.92 -5.87
CA VAL A 447 9.66 10.67 -7.24
C VAL A 447 9.43 9.18 -7.36
N GLY A 448 8.23 8.79 -7.76
CA GLY A 448 7.89 7.38 -7.94
C GLY A 448 7.12 7.16 -9.23
N GLY A 449 7.34 6.02 -9.87
CA GLY A 449 6.62 5.65 -11.07
C GLY A 449 6.68 4.17 -11.40
N ASP A 450 5.70 3.72 -12.17
CA ASP A 450 5.58 2.40 -12.76
C ASP A 450 5.30 2.57 -14.25
N LEU A 451 6.15 2.00 -15.09
CA LEU A 451 6.12 2.14 -16.54
C LEU A 451 6.08 0.76 -17.20
N ARG A 452 4.92 0.40 -17.74
CA ARG A 452 4.70 -0.77 -18.58
C ARG A 452 5.02 -0.45 -20.04
N ILE A 453 6.29 -0.57 -20.39
CA ILE A 453 6.80 -0.24 -21.72
C ILE A 453 6.25 -1.22 -22.78
N SER A 454 6.08 -2.51 -22.43
CA SER A 454 5.44 -3.52 -23.29
C SER A 454 4.86 -4.69 -22.47
N ASN A 455 4.28 -5.72 -23.11
CA ASN A 455 3.90 -6.98 -22.45
C ASN A 455 5.10 -7.67 -21.76
N SER A 456 6.31 -7.34 -22.20
CA SER A 456 7.55 -8.01 -21.80
C SER A 456 8.46 -7.15 -20.96
N ILE A 457 8.18 -5.85 -20.79
CA ILE A 457 9.10 -4.94 -20.10
C ILE A 457 8.30 -4.05 -19.16
N ASN A 458 8.66 -4.09 -17.88
CA ASN A 458 8.15 -3.21 -16.86
C ASN A 458 9.27 -2.57 -16.07
N TYR A 459 9.12 -1.30 -15.73
CA TYR A 459 10.09 -0.55 -14.95
C TYR A 459 9.41 0.19 -13.81
N VAL A 460 9.78 -0.14 -12.59
CA VAL A 460 9.33 0.53 -11.37
C VAL A 460 10.52 1.23 -10.75
N PHE A 461 10.32 2.48 -10.32
CA PHE A 461 11.35 3.21 -9.60
C PHE A 461 10.73 4.09 -8.51
N GLU A 462 11.49 4.27 -7.44
CA GLU A 462 11.21 5.22 -6.38
C GLU A 462 12.51 5.87 -5.93
N PHE A 463 12.54 7.20 -5.95
CA PHE A 463 13.66 7.99 -5.48
C PHE A 463 13.19 8.91 -4.37
N TYR A 464 13.72 8.72 -3.16
CA TYR A 464 13.57 9.61 -2.03
C TYR A 464 14.88 10.34 -1.75
N THR A 465 14.81 11.61 -1.42
CA THR A 465 15.95 12.37 -0.90
C THR A 465 15.53 13.41 0.12
N LEU A 466 16.39 13.62 1.11
CA LEU A 466 16.37 14.75 2.02
C LEU A 466 17.75 15.42 1.93
N TYR A 467 17.76 16.65 1.43
CA TYR A 467 18.94 17.49 1.34
C TYR A 467 18.99 18.46 2.53
N PRO A 468 19.87 18.25 3.52
CA PRO A 468 19.92 19.05 4.73
C PRO A 468 20.24 20.53 4.47
N PHE A 469 19.67 21.42 5.28
CA PHE A 469 20.08 22.83 5.31
C PHE A 469 21.45 23.02 5.96
N GLU A 470 21.81 22.14 6.90
CA GLU A 470 23.11 22.13 7.55
C GLU A 470 24.18 21.52 6.64
N LYS A 471 25.16 22.32 6.21
CA LYS A 471 26.26 21.88 5.33
C LYS A 471 27.15 20.77 5.90
N SER A 472 27.18 20.62 7.22
CA SER A 472 27.93 19.56 7.91
C SER A 472 27.22 18.19 7.83
N ARG A 473 25.92 18.18 7.56
CA ARG A 473 25.12 16.96 7.44
C ARG A 473 25.14 16.46 6.01
N LYS A 474 25.28 15.14 5.85
CA LYS A 474 25.25 14.51 4.53
C LYS A 474 23.81 14.40 4.03
N GLN A 475 23.64 14.51 2.71
CA GLN A 475 22.38 14.20 2.04
C GLN A 475 21.97 12.76 2.31
N VAL A 476 20.69 12.58 2.67
CA VAL A 476 20.06 11.28 2.77
C VAL A 476 19.34 11.03 1.46
N PHE A 477 19.50 9.84 0.89
CA PHE A 477 18.74 9.45 -0.28
C PHE A 477 18.58 7.94 -0.35
N ARG A 478 17.52 7.52 -1.03
CA ARG A 478 17.24 6.13 -1.36
C ARG A 478 16.66 6.08 -2.75
N LEU A 479 17.26 5.27 -3.60
CA LEU A 479 16.84 5.01 -4.96
C LEU A 479 16.57 3.52 -5.08
N ASP A 480 15.32 3.12 -5.22
CA ASP A 480 14.90 1.76 -5.49
C ASP A 480 14.48 1.66 -6.96
N ASN A 481 15.03 0.70 -7.69
CA ASN A 481 14.69 0.40 -9.08
C ASN A 481 14.42 -1.08 -9.24
N THR A 482 13.40 -1.41 -10.02
CA THR A 482 13.11 -2.76 -10.47
C THR A 482 12.81 -2.73 -11.95
N LEU A 483 13.61 -3.43 -12.75
CA LEU A 483 13.42 -3.60 -14.18
C LEU A 483 13.15 -5.06 -14.46
N SER A 484 11.95 -5.34 -14.97
CA SER A 484 11.43 -6.68 -15.17
C SER A 484 11.26 -6.98 -16.64
N PHE A 485 11.94 -8.01 -17.12
CA PHE A 485 11.92 -8.47 -18.50
C PHE A 485 11.32 -9.86 -18.59
N ARG A 486 10.17 -9.99 -19.26
CA ARG A 486 9.67 -11.30 -19.68
C ARG A 486 10.20 -11.67 -21.06
N ILE A 487 11.07 -12.67 -21.09
CA ILE A 487 11.59 -13.27 -22.33
C ILE A 487 10.55 -14.22 -22.93
N SER A 488 9.86 -15.00 -22.09
CA SER A 488 8.74 -15.86 -22.47
C SER A 488 7.83 -16.16 -21.28
N SER A 489 6.70 -16.85 -21.48
CA SER A 489 5.81 -17.30 -20.38
C SER A 489 6.48 -18.24 -19.36
N TYR A 490 7.72 -18.68 -19.61
CA TYR A 490 8.49 -19.58 -18.75
C TYR A 490 9.83 -18.99 -18.29
N VAL A 491 10.20 -17.82 -18.82
CA VAL A 491 11.51 -17.21 -18.58
C VAL A 491 11.34 -15.71 -18.34
N SER A 492 11.73 -15.26 -17.16
CA SER A 492 11.79 -13.84 -16.79
C SER A 492 13.15 -13.48 -16.20
N LEU A 493 13.58 -12.26 -16.46
CA LEU A 493 14.81 -11.67 -15.94
C LEU A 493 14.45 -10.39 -15.21
N ASP A 494 14.78 -10.32 -13.93
CA ASP A 494 14.58 -9.13 -13.13
C ASP A 494 15.90 -8.56 -12.65
N TYR A 495 16.04 -7.25 -12.79
CA TYR A 495 17.14 -6.49 -12.23
C TYR A 495 16.59 -5.53 -11.18
N THR A 496 17.02 -5.71 -9.93
CA THR A 496 16.72 -4.82 -8.81
C THR A 496 17.99 -4.08 -8.39
N LEU A 497 17.86 -2.78 -8.14
CA LEU A 497 18.95 -1.91 -7.70
C LEU A 497 18.42 -0.97 -6.61
N THR A 498 18.97 -1.11 -5.41
CA THR A 498 18.75 -0.21 -4.29
C THR A 498 20.05 0.52 -3.99
N VAL A 499 20.02 1.85 -4.06
CA VAL A 499 21.13 2.71 -3.67
C VAL A 499 20.65 3.58 -2.51
N LYS A 500 21.30 3.51 -1.35
CA LYS A 500 20.91 4.30 -0.18
C LYS A 500 22.08 4.92 0.56
N GLN A 501 21.86 6.10 1.09
CA GLN A 501 22.78 6.83 1.96
C GLN A 501 22.02 7.25 3.21
N ASP A 502 22.35 6.63 4.34
CA ASP A 502 21.76 6.95 5.65
C ASP A 502 22.60 8.00 6.39
N GLU A 503 22.02 8.66 7.39
CA GLU A 503 22.70 9.66 8.23
C GLU A 503 23.83 9.06 9.08
N THR A 504 23.66 7.80 9.51
CA THR A 504 24.55 7.12 10.45
C THR A 504 25.76 6.47 9.78
N LYS A 505 25.77 6.36 8.45
CA LYS A 505 26.82 5.66 7.69
C LYS A 505 27.65 6.60 6.84
N THR A 506 28.96 6.39 6.79
CA THR A 506 29.87 7.28 6.07
C THR A 506 29.96 7.02 4.56
N TRP A 507 29.44 5.89 4.07
CA TRP A 507 29.45 5.47 2.67
C TRP A 507 28.03 5.19 2.14
N THR A 508 27.89 5.26 0.81
CA THR A 508 26.66 4.89 0.10
C THR A 508 26.59 3.37 -0.03
N GLN A 509 25.46 2.80 0.37
CA GLN A 509 25.19 1.38 0.23
C GLN A 509 24.55 1.12 -1.14
N VAL A 510 25.04 0.12 -1.84
CA VAL A 510 24.52 -0.31 -3.14
C VAL A 510 24.22 -1.80 -3.03
N ASP A 511 22.94 -2.13 -3.15
CA ASP A 511 22.45 -3.50 -3.20
C ASP A 511 21.88 -3.71 -4.61
N HIS A 512 22.41 -4.67 -5.36
CA HIS A 512 21.89 -5.02 -6.68
C HIS A 512 21.68 -6.52 -6.75
N ASN A 513 20.61 -6.93 -7.42
CA ASN A 513 20.28 -8.34 -7.59
C ASN A 513 19.72 -8.55 -9.00
N LEU A 514 20.30 -9.53 -9.71
CA LEU A 514 19.86 -9.99 -11.01
C LEU A 514 19.30 -11.41 -10.84
N SER A 515 17.99 -11.56 -11.02
CA SER A 515 17.30 -12.84 -10.91
C SER A 515 16.87 -13.32 -12.28
N LEU A 516 17.32 -14.51 -12.69
CA LEU A 516 16.79 -15.22 -13.85
C LEU A 516 15.89 -16.34 -13.34
N ASP A 517 14.61 -16.23 -13.64
CA ASP A 517 13.59 -17.18 -13.20
C ASP A 517 13.18 -18.06 -14.39
N LEU A 518 13.40 -19.37 -14.25
CA LEU A 518 13.11 -20.40 -15.24
C LEU A 518 12.06 -21.35 -14.67
N THR A 519 10.88 -21.39 -15.26
CA THR A 519 9.86 -22.37 -14.89
C THR A 519 9.76 -23.46 -15.95
N ILE A 520 10.25 -24.66 -15.62
CA ILE A 520 10.12 -25.85 -16.47
C ILE A 520 8.97 -26.69 -15.93
N ILE A 521 7.97 -26.95 -16.77
CA ILE A 521 6.87 -27.86 -16.45
C ILE A 521 7.01 -29.10 -17.33
N SER A 522 7.37 -30.23 -16.73
CA SER A 522 7.26 -31.56 -17.35
C SER A 522 5.95 -32.21 -16.90
N PHE A 523 5.20 -32.77 -17.86
CA PHE A 523 4.00 -33.56 -17.59
C PHE A 523 4.34 -35.00 -17.25
#